data_AF-A0A661D0P8-F1
#
_entry.id   AF-A0A661D0P8-F1
#
_cell.length_a   1.000
_cell.length_b   1.000
_cell.length_c   1.000
_cell.angle_alpha   90.00
_cell.angle_beta   90.00
_cell.angle_gamma   90.00
#
_symmetry.space_group_name_H-M   'P 1'
#
loop_
_entity.id
_entity.type
_entity.pdbx_description
1 polymer ?
#
loop_
_entity_poly.entity_id
_entity_poly.type
_entity_poly.pdbx_seq_one_letter_code
_entity_poly.pdbx_strand_id
1 'polypeptide(L)'
;MNILQYESKIWETADLLRGSGIKESEWPSFMMPFFALAMIESRLVRMFDKLKEEIGETAFNEIDKDDLYAMIRDEGQGYNVFIFEQDRSLSDICKNDKSFDIDFELYLNGFDGETKDLLGVDASEGEKFLDIKGVIAKLKAKKILLGYTQLWSEINLKPFNNSEITTLEEHIKRKWADISAETAGEQYTPDDVIALIAEIIASKIEDSDTLLKIYDCTCGGGNLLFGVEDRINQKFKRLTETFGQDWNDALYALAKIESRFRVDSK
;
A
#
# COMPACT_ATOMS: atom_id res chain seq x y z
N MET A 1 18.19 -1.63 -8.00
CA MET A 1 17.25 -0.85 -8.84
C MET A 1 16.86 0.38 -8.02
N ASN A 2 16.63 1.56 -8.59
CA ASN A 2 16.28 2.76 -7.79
C ASN A 2 14.75 2.89 -7.73
N ILE A 3 14.13 2.82 -6.55
CA ILE A 3 12.66 2.88 -6.44
C ILE A 3 12.07 4.22 -6.91
N LEU A 4 12.83 5.31 -6.75
CA LEU A 4 12.43 6.65 -7.19
C LEU A 4 12.35 6.78 -8.73
N GLN A 5 12.78 5.76 -9.49
CA GLN A 5 12.56 5.73 -10.94
C GLN A 5 11.07 5.78 -11.32
N TYR A 6 10.17 5.33 -10.44
CA TYR A 6 8.73 5.37 -10.68
C TYR A 6 8.10 6.73 -10.44
N GLU A 7 8.84 7.70 -9.89
CA GLU A 7 8.33 9.03 -9.63
C GLU A 7 7.75 9.69 -10.88
N SER A 8 8.48 9.66 -12.01
CA SER A 8 7.99 10.23 -13.27
C SER A 8 6.71 9.55 -13.73
N LYS A 9 6.66 8.21 -13.64
CA LYS A 9 5.50 7.41 -14.03
C LYS A 9 4.28 7.70 -13.16
N ILE A 10 4.46 7.87 -11.84
CA ILE A 10 3.40 8.28 -10.92
C ILE A 10 2.87 9.67 -11.32
N TRP A 11 3.75 10.60 -11.69
CA TRP A 11 3.32 11.94 -12.14
C TRP A 11 2.68 11.95 -13.54
N GLU A 12 2.97 10.98 -14.42
CA GLU A 12 2.19 10.80 -15.67
C GLU A 12 0.71 10.54 -15.36
N THR A 13 0.38 9.88 -14.25
CA THR A 13 -1.02 9.70 -13.83
C THR A 13 -1.69 11.04 -13.52
N ALA A 14 -0.96 11.97 -12.89
CA ALA A 14 -1.46 13.31 -12.58
C ALA A 14 -1.63 14.18 -13.84
N ASP A 15 -0.77 13.99 -14.85
CA ASP A 15 -0.93 14.66 -16.15
C ASP A 15 -2.26 14.28 -16.81
N LEU A 16 -2.69 13.01 -16.68
CA LEU A 16 -3.99 12.56 -17.16
C LEU A 16 -5.15 13.20 -16.38
N LEU A 17 -5.02 13.33 -15.05
CA LEU A 17 -6.00 14.04 -14.22
C LEU A 17 -6.11 15.52 -14.64
N ARG A 18 -4.98 16.20 -14.86
CA ARG A 18 -4.91 17.58 -15.35
C ARG A 18 -5.63 17.72 -16.69
N GLY A 19 -5.34 16.83 -17.64
CA GLY A 19 -5.98 16.80 -18.97
C GLY A 19 -7.49 16.61 -18.93
N SER A 20 -8.01 15.97 -17.89
CA SER A 20 -9.46 15.76 -17.67
C SER A 20 -10.17 16.88 -16.90
N GLY A 21 -9.44 17.93 -16.53
CA GLY A 21 -9.95 19.09 -15.80
C GLY A 21 -10.19 18.85 -14.31
N ILE A 22 -9.48 17.90 -13.70
CA ILE A 22 -9.46 17.70 -12.24
C ILE A 22 -8.44 18.68 -11.65
N LYS A 23 -8.84 19.40 -10.60
CA LYS A 23 -7.97 20.40 -9.96
C LYS A 23 -6.78 19.73 -9.30
N GLU A 24 -5.64 20.43 -9.31
CA GLU A 24 -4.39 19.94 -8.71
C GLU A 24 -4.57 19.55 -7.24
N SER A 25 -5.26 20.39 -6.45
CA SER A 25 -5.58 20.12 -5.05
C SER A 25 -6.35 18.80 -4.81
N GLU A 26 -7.03 18.27 -5.82
CA GLU A 26 -7.79 17.01 -5.71
C GLU A 26 -6.95 15.79 -6.08
N TRP A 27 -5.81 15.93 -6.78
CA TRP A 27 -5.03 14.80 -7.29
C TRP A 27 -4.65 13.77 -6.22
N PRO A 28 -4.23 14.15 -4.99
CA PRO A 28 -3.92 13.17 -3.95
C PRO A 28 -5.07 12.18 -3.71
N SER A 29 -6.31 12.64 -3.69
CA SER A 29 -7.49 11.79 -3.48
C SER A 29 -7.75 10.78 -4.60
N PHE A 30 -7.27 11.05 -5.82
CA PHE A 30 -7.37 10.12 -6.95
C PHE A 30 -6.19 9.14 -6.99
N MET A 31 -4.99 9.61 -6.64
CA MET A 31 -3.76 8.85 -6.74
C MET A 31 -3.58 7.87 -5.58
N MET A 32 -3.96 8.26 -4.36
CA MET A 32 -3.74 7.48 -3.15
C MET A 32 -4.33 6.05 -3.20
N PRO A 33 -5.58 5.83 -3.67
CA PRO A 33 -6.15 4.49 -3.70
C PRO A 33 -5.49 3.57 -4.74
N PHE A 34 -5.03 4.13 -5.85
CA PHE A 34 -4.32 3.37 -6.88
C PHE A 34 -2.87 3.10 -6.52
N PHE A 35 -2.22 4.01 -5.78
CA PHE A 35 -0.92 3.72 -5.15
C PHE A 35 -1.05 2.57 -4.17
N ALA A 36 -2.05 2.61 -3.28
CA ALA A 36 -2.34 1.53 -2.34
C ALA A 36 -2.61 0.20 -3.06
N LEU A 37 -3.38 0.22 -4.15
CA LEU A 37 -3.64 -0.97 -4.97
C LEU A 37 -2.35 -1.57 -5.56
N ALA A 38 -1.50 -0.74 -6.18
CA ALA A 38 -0.21 -1.18 -6.73
C ALA A 38 0.72 -1.73 -5.65
N MET A 39 0.73 -1.09 -4.47
CA MET A 39 1.49 -1.56 -3.31
C MET A 39 0.98 -2.93 -2.83
N ILE A 40 -0.33 -3.09 -2.59
CA ILE A 40 -0.93 -4.35 -2.13
C ILE A 40 -0.61 -5.47 -3.12
N GLU A 41 -0.90 -5.28 -4.42
CA GLU A 41 -0.64 -6.31 -5.44
C GLU A 41 0.82 -6.75 -5.42
N SER A 42 1.76 -5.79 -5.40
CA SER A 42 3.19 -6.11 -5.42
C SER A 42 3.65 -6.95 -4.22
N ARG A 43 3.09 -6.67 -3.04
CA ARG A 43 3.45 -7.34 -1.79
C ARG A 43 2.79 -8.72 -1.70
N LEU A 44 1.53 -8.85 -2.13
CA LEU A 44 0.85 -10.15 -2.24
C LEU A 44 1.55 -11.09 -3.22
N VAL A 45 1.96 -10.60 -4.39
CA VAL A 45 2.73 -11.39 -5.37
C VAL A 45 4.08 -11.82 -4.79
N ARG A 46 4.78 -10.93 -4.08
CA ARG A 46 6.06 -11.26 -3.44
C ARG A 46 5.90 -12.33 -2.35
N MET A 47 4.85 -12.23 -1.54
CA MET A 47 4.51 -13.25 -0.55
C MET A 47 4.22 -14.60 -1.22
N PHE A 48 3.44 -14.60 -2.30
CA PHE A 48 3.12 -15.82 -3.04
C PHE A 48 4.34 -16.52 -3.60
N ASP A 49 5.24 -15.75 -4.23
CA ASP A 49 6.49 -16.28 -4.79
C ASP A 49 7.36 -16.90 -3.70
N LYS A 50 7.46 -16.23 -2.54
CA LYS A 50 8.20 -16.75 -1.39
C LYS A 50 7.59 -18.05 -0.87
N LEU A 51 6.26 -18.09 -0.72
CA LEU A 51 5.54 -19.30 -0.30
C LEU A 51 5.80 -20.45 -1.28
N LYS A 52 5.73 -20.19 -2.59
CA LYS A 52 6.03 -21.17 -3.64
C LYS A 52 7.48 -21.65 -3.60
N GLU A 53 8.43 -20.76 -3.31
CA GLU A 53 9.85 -21.10 -3.13
C GLU A 53 10.08 -21.99 -1.90
N GLU A 54 9.47 -21.66 -0.76
CA GLU A 54 9.59 -22.41 0.50
C GLU A 54 9.00 -23.83 0.41
N ILE A 55 7.86 -23.97 -0.27
CA ILE A 55 7.19 -25.26 -0.50
C ILE A 55 7.93 -26.09 -1.55
N GLY A 56 8.49 -25.43 -2.56
CA GLY A 56 9.08 -26.04 -3.73
C GLY A 56 8.04 -26.35 -4.83
N GLU A 57 8.43 -26.12 -6.09
CA GLU A 57 7.52 -26.08 -7.24
C GLU A 57 6.70 -27.37 -7.45
N THR A 58 7.29 -28.55 -7.22
CA THR A 58 6.58 -29.83 -7.37
C THR A 58 5.50 -30.00 -6.32
N ALA A 59 5.83 -29.77 -5.04
CA ALA A 59 4.87 -29.91 -3.96
C ALA A 59 3.77 -28.86 -4.08
N PHE A 60 4.13 -27.62 -4.44
CA PHE A 60 3.17 -26.53 -4.63
C PHE A 60 2.06 -26.86 -5.63
N ASN A 61 2.41 -27.48 -6.76
CA ASN A 61 1.45 -27.86 -7.80
C ASN A 61 0.53 -29.03 -7.38
N GLU A 62 0.86 -29.74 -6.30
CA GLU A 62 0.09 -30.86 -5.75
C GLU A 62 -0.80 -30.43 -4.55
N ILE A 63 -0.67 -29.18 -4.07
CA ILE A 63 -1.48 -28.67 -2.95
C ILE A 63 -2.93 -28.50 -3.39
N ASP A 64 -3.85 -28.97 -2.56
CA ASP A 64 -5.28 -28.72 -2.76
C ASP A 64 -5.63 -27.24 -2.56
N LYS A 65 -6.64 -26.74 -3.27
CA LYS A 65 -7.00 -25.32 -3.22
C LYS A 65 -7.35 -24.85 -1.81
N ASP A 66 -8.03 -25.66 -1.01
CA ASP A 66 -8.44 -25.28 0.34
C ASP A 66 -7.22 -25.18 1.28
N ASP A 67 -6.24 -26.07 1.10
CA ASP A 67 -4.97 -26.05 1.85
C ASP A 67 -4.13 -24.83 1.45
N LEU A 68 -3.99 -24.55 0.14
CA LEU A 68 -3.26 -23.36 -0.34
C LEU A 68 -3.92 -22.07 0.17
N TYR A 69 -5.25 -22.01 0.16
CA TYR A 69 -6.01 -20.90 0.71
C TYR A 69 -5.70 -20.71 2.20
N ALA A 70 -5.70 -21.78 3.00
CA ALA A 70 -5.37 -21.71 4.42
C ALA A 70 -3.94 -21.20 4.66
N MET A 71 -2.96 -21.68 3.88
CA MET A 71 -1.57 -21.22 3.97
C MET A 71 -1.45 -19.72 3.68
N ILE A 72 -2.11 -19.21 2.63
CA ILE A 72 -2.10 -17.78 2.31
C ILE A 72 -2.77 -16.95 3.43
N ARG A 73 -3.84 -17.47 4.04
CA ARG A 73 -4.48 -16.77 5.16
C ARG A 73 -3.60 -16.71 6.41
N ASP A 74 -2.84 -17.76 6.67
CA ASP A 74 -1.93 -17.83 7.83
C ASP A 74 -0.79 -16.80 7.74
N GLU A 75 -0.40 -16.38 6.53
CA GLU A 75 0.53 -15.26 6.33
C GLU A 75 -0.04 -13.92 6.83
N GLY A 76 -1.37 -13.76 6.89
CA GLY A 76 -2.03 -12.57 7.45
C GLY A 76 -1.87 -11.28 6.63
N GLN A 77 -1.34 -11.36 5.40
CA GLN A 77 -1.01 -10.18 4.58
C GLN A 77 -2.15 -9.73 3.64
N GLY A 78 -3.15 -10.59 3.44
CA GLY A 78 -4.32 -10.35 2.59
C GLY A 78 -4.53 -11.43 1.54
N TYR A 79 -5.68 -11.38 0.85
CA TYR A 79 -6.06 -12.32 -0.20
C TYR A 79 -6.53 -11.59 -1.46
N ASN A 80 -6.20 -12.12 -2.65
CA ASN A 80 -6.84 -11.76 -3.91
C ASN A 80 -6.94 -12.98 -4.84
N VAL A 81 -8.16 -13.35 -5.24
CA VAL A 81 -8.41 -14.54 -6.08
C VAL A 81 -7.74 -14.46 -7.46
N PHE A 82 -7.59 -13.28 -8.05
CA PHE A 82 -6.93 -13.13 -9.36
C PHE A 82 -5.44 -13.41 -9.26
N ILE A 83 -4.80 -12.93 -8.20
CA ILE A 83 -3.37 -13.14 -7.96
C ILE A 83 -3.10 -14.62 -7.67
N PHE A 84 -3.80 -15.21 -6.71
CA PHE A 84 -3.44 -16.52 -6.17
C PHE A 84 -4.01 -17.71 -6.95
N GLU A 85 -5.18 -17.57 -7.58
CA GLU A 85 -5.84 -18.68 -8.26
C GLU A 85 -5.85 -18.56 -9.78
N GLN A 86 -5.72 -17.34 -10.32
CA GLN A 86 -5.79 -17.09 -11.77
C GLN A 86 -4.46 -16.69 -12.39
N ASP A 87 -3.43 -16.41 -11.58
CA ASP A 87 -2.14 -15.88 -12.03
C ASP A 87 -2.33 -14.63 -12.93
N ARG A 88 -3.24 -13.74 -12.51
CA ARG A 88 -3.59 -12.50 -13.23
C ARG A 88 -3.31 -11.28 -12.37
N SER A 89 -2.52 -10.36 -12.93
CA SER A 89 -2.26 -9.04 -12.35
C SER A 89 -3.21 -7.97 -12.90
N LEU A 90 -3.19 -6.79 -12.28
CA LEU A 90 -3.83 -5.59 -12.79
C LEU A 90 -3.35 -5.25 -14.21
N SER A 91 -2.06 -5.47 -14.49
CA SER A 91 -1.50 -5.29 -15.83
C SER A 91 -2.16 -6.22 -16.86
N ASP A 92 -2.45 -7.47 -16.50
CA ASP A 92 -3.13 -8.42 -17.38
C ASP A 92 -4.58 -8.03 -17.67
N ILE A 93 -5.27 -7.46 -16.67
CA ILE A 93 -6.62 -6.92 -16.82
C ILE A 93 -6.64 -5.72 -17.77
N CYS A 94 -5.64 -4.84 -17.65
CA CYS A 94 -5.47 -3.65 -18.49
C CYS A 94 -5.15 -3.93 -19.97
N LYS A 95 -4.81 -5.18 -20.35
CA LYS A 95 -4.52 -5.57 -21.75
C LYS A 95 -5.78 -5.74 -22.61
N ASN A 96 -6.96 -5.90 -22.01
CA ASN A 96 -8.21 -6.13 -22.73
C ASN A 96 -9.22 -5.00 -22.52
N ASP A 97 -9.15 -3.97 -23.37
CA ASP A 97 -10.03 -2.81 -23.34
C ASP A 97 -11.53 -3.16 -23.37
N LYS A 98 -11.92 -4.29 -23.99
CA LYS A 98 -13.34 -4.66 -24.14
C LYS A 98 -13.94 -5.24 -22.87
N SER A 99 -13.15 -5.98 -22.08
CA SER A 99 -13.61 -6.58 -20.82
C SER A 99 -13.14 -5.81 -19.59
N PHE A 100 -12.29 -4.79 -19.76
CA PHE A 100 -11.64 -4.06 -18.67
C PHE A 100 -12.59 -3.66 -17.54
N ASP A 101 -13.73 -3.01 -17.84
CA ASP A 101 -14.65 -2.55 -16.80
C ASP A 101 -15.16 -3.69 -15.91
N ILE A 102 -15.46 -4.84 -16.52
CA ILE A 102 -15.98 -6.03 -15.83
C ILE A 102 -14.84 -6.72 -15.08
N ASP A 103 -13.71 -6.95 -15.76
CA ASP A 103 -12.56 -7.65 -15.19
C ASP A 103 -11.95 -6.87 -14.02
N PHE A 104 -11.90 -5.53 -14.10
CA PHE A 104 -11.38 -4.67 -13.04
C PHE A 104 -12.32 -4.64 -11.83
N GLU A 105 -13.64 -4.61 -12.05
CA GLU A 105 -14.62 -4.73 -10.96
C GLU A 105 -14.52 -6.09 -10.26
N LEU A 106 -14.38 -7.18 -11.02
CA LEU A 106 -14.18 -8.52 -10.45
C LEU A 106 -12.86 -8.63 -9.69
N TYR A 107 -11.78 -7.99 -10.19
CA TYR A 107 -10.48 -7.96 -9.52
C TYR A 107 -10.54 -7.25 -8.17
N LEU A 108 -11.20 -6.10 -8.09
CA LEU A 108 -11.40 -5.37 -6.83
C LEU A 108 -12.28 -6.16 -5.85
N ASN A 109 -13.33 -6.82 -6.35
CA ASN A 109 -14.16 -7.71 -5.54
C ASN A 109 -13.46 -9.02 -5.16
N GLY A 110 -12.35 -9.34 -5.81
CA GLY A 110 -11.53 -10.52 -5.56
C GLY A 110 -10.68 -10.42 -4.28
N PHE A 111 -10.54 -9.22 -3.71
CA PHE A 111 -9.83 -9.00 -2.46
C PHE A 111 -10.60 -9.53 -1.24
N ASP A 112 -9.88 -9.87 -0.16
CA ASP A 112 -10.50 -10.18 1.14
C ASP A 112 -11.29 -8.98 1.69
N GLY A 113 -12.16 -9.24 2.66
CA GLY A 113 -13.04 -8.22 3.26
C GLY A 113 -12.29 -7.01 3.82
N GLU A 114 -11.21 -7.24 4.57
CA GLU A 114 -10.46 -6.15 5.20
C GLU A 114 -9.72 -5.29 4.16
N THR A 115 -9.19 -5.90 3.10
CA THR A 115 -8.56 -5.18 1.99
C THR A 115 -9.59 -4.37 1.20
N LYS A 116 -10.78 -4.93 0.94
CA LYS A 116 -11.89 -4.21 0.29
C LYS A 116 -12.37 -3.03 1.12
N ASP A 117 -12.45 -3.19 2.43
CA ASP A 117 -12.83 -2.13 3.37
C ASP A 117 -11.79 -1.00 3.30
N LEU A 118 -10.50 -1.29 3.51
CA LEU A 118 -9.45 -0.26 3.49
C LEU A 118 -9.31 0.44 2.12
N LEU A 119 -9.44 -0.30 1.02
CA LEU A 119 -9.45 0.31 -0.33
C LEU A 119 -10.74 1.11 -0.60
N GLY A 120 -11.82 0.89 0.15
CA GLY A 120 -13.12 1.48 -0.09
C GLY A 120 -13.79 0.93 -1.36
N VAL A 121 -13.62 -0.37 -1.64
CA VAL A 121 -14.26 -1.06 -2.78
C VAL A 121 -15.77 -1.08 -2.62
N ASP A 122 -16.23 -1.36 -1.40
CA ASP A 122 -17.64 -1.41 -1.02
C ASP A 122 -18.13 -0.12 -0.35
N ALA A 123 -17.36 0.96 -0.45
CA ALA A 123 -17.64 2.24 0.22
C ALA A 123 -19.10 2.71 -0.01
N SER A 124 -19.74 3.12 1.09
CA SER A 124 -21.12 3.59 1.14
C SER A 124 -21.21 4.93 1.90
N GLU A 125 -22.40 5.37 2.30
CA GLU A 125 -22.54 6.60 3.10
C GLU A 125 -21.95 6.38 4.51
N GLY A 126 -20.84 7.03 4.85
CA GLY A 126 -20.13 6.84 6.12
C GLY A 126 -18.60 6.86 5.95
N GLU A 127 -17.91 5.93 6.62
CA GLU A 127 -16.47 5.69 6.49
C GLU A 127 -16.13 5.23 5.07
N LYS A 128 -15.18 5.93 4.44
CA LYS A 128 -14.79 5.62 3.06
C LYS A 128 -13.36 5.17 2.91
N PHE A 129 -12.52 5.28 3.95
CA PHE A 129 -11.09 4.95 3.88
C PHE A 129 -10.45 5.59 2.64
N LEU A 130 -10.01 4.79 1.66
CA LEU A 130 -9.43 5.28 0.41
C LEU A 130 -10.46 5.66 -0.68
N ASP A 131 -11.73 5.27 -0.57
CA ASP A 131 -12.82 5.56 -1.52
C ASP A 131 -12.49 5.21 -2.99
N ILE A 132 -11.83 4.07 -3.24
CA ILE A 132 -11.47 3.68 -4.62
C ILE A 132 -12.72 3.61 -5.52
N LYS A 133 -13.86 3.19 -4.99
CA LYS A 133 -15.15 3.18 -5.71
C LYS A 133 -15.57 4.57 -6.17
N GLY A 134 -15.50 5.57 -5.30
CA GLY A 134 -15.80 6.96 -5.64
C GLY A 134 -14.83 7.54 -6.68
N VAL A 135 -13.54 7.23 -6.55
CA VAL A 135 -12.51 7.63 -7.52
C VAL A 135 -12.78 7.00 -8.89
N ILE A 136 -13.08 5.70 -8.94
CA ILE A 136 -13.43 4.97 -10.16
C ILE A 136 -14.63 5.62 -10.84
N ALA A 137 -15.69 5.94 -10.10
CA ALA A 137 -16.88 6.59 -10.66
C ALA A 137 -16.54 7.94 -11.32
N LYS A 138 -15.70 8.77 -10.68
CA LYS A 138 -15.23 10.05 -11.24
C LYS A 138 -14.39 9.85 -12.50
N LEU A 139 -13.46 8.88 -12.49
CA LEU A 139 -12.62 8.54 -13.64
C LEU A 139 -13.43 7.99 -14.83
N LYS A 140 -14.46 7.17 -14.57
CA LYS A 140 -15.41 6.68 -15.59
C LYS A 140 -16.20 7.84 -16.22
N ALA A 141 -16.72 8.76 -15.40
CA ALA A 141 -17.44 9.94 -15.89
C ALA A 141 -16.57 10.81 -16.82
N LYS A 142 -15.26 10.84 -16.59
CA LYS A 142 -14.27 11.53 -17.41
C LYS A 142 -13.72 10.70 -18.58
N LYS A 143 -14.12 9.42 -18.71
CA LYS A 143 -13.67 8.46 -19.73
C LYS A 143 -12.14 8.24 -19.75
N ILE A 144 -11.51 8.31 -18.58
CA ILE A 144 -10.06 8.12 -18.43
C ILE A 144 -9.68 6.91 -17.55
N LEU A 145 -10.66 6.14 -17.05
CA LEU A 145 -10.38 5.05 -16.09
C LEU A 145 -9.36 4.03 -16.62
N LEU A 146 -9.55 3.50 -17.84
CA LEU A 146 -8.63 2.52 -18.40
C LEU A 146 -7.20 3.07 -18.52
N GLY A 147 -7.03 4.23 -19.14
CA GLY A 147 -5.71 4.86 -19.29
C GLY A 147 -5.07 5.19 -17.94
N TYR A 148 -5.86 5.63 -16.97
CA TYR A 148 -5.38 5.88 -15.61
C TYR A 148 -4.89 4.60 -14.92
N THR A 149 -5.68 3.53 -15.03
CA THR A 149 -5.36 2.22 -14.43
C THR A 149 -4.16 1.57 -15.13
N GLN A 150 -4.03 1.73 -16.45
CA GLN A 150 -2.88 1.28 -17.23
C GLN A 150 -1.58 1.89 -16.72
N LEU A 151 -1.52 3.21 -16.52
CA LEU A 151 -0.34 3.89 -16.00
C LEU A 151 0.06 3.37 -14.60
N TRP A 152 -0.92 3.13 -13.73
CA TRP A 152 -0.65 2.53 -12.42
C TRP A 152 -0.16 1.09 -12.51
N SER A 153 -0.71 0.29 -13.44
CA SER A 153 -0.30 -1.11 -13.64
C SER A 153 1.10 -1.29 -14.21
N GLU A 154 1.72 -0.22 -14.76
CA GLU A 154 3.11 -0.23 -15.21
C GLU A 154 4.12 -0.05 -14.05
N ILE A 155 3.64 0.34 -12.87
CA ILE A 155 4.49 0.57 -11.69
C ILE A 155 4.73 -0.78 -10.98
N ASN A 156 5.88 -1.39 -11.28
CA ASN A 156 6.25 -2.66 -10.69
C ASN A 156 7.04 -2.49 -9.37
N LEU A 157 6.33 -2.58 -8.24
CA LEU A 157 6.94 -2.48 -6.91
C LEU A 157 7.44 -3.83 -6.35
N LYS A 158 7.18 -4.95 -7.05
CA LYS A 158 7.53 -6.30 -6.58
C LYS A 158 9.02 -6.46 -6.20
N PRO A 159 9.99 -5.94 -6.96
CA PRO A 159 11.43 -6.12 -6.68
C PRO A 159 11.94 -5.38 -5.44
N PHE A 160 11.14 -4.50 -4.83
CA PHE A 160 11.55 -3.62 -3.75
C PHE A 160 11.05 -4.14 -2.41
N ASN A 161 11.88 -4.04 -1.37
CA ASN A 161 11.47 -4.41 -0.02
C ASN A 161 10.48 -3.38 0.58
N ASN A 162 9.94 -3.67 1.76
CA ASN A 162 8.95 -2.81 2.40
C ASN A 162 9.50 -1.39 2.66
N SER A 163 10.71 -1.28 3.21
CA SER A 163 11.36 0.00 3.51
C SER A 163 11.59 0.86 2.27
N GLU A 164 11.99 0.25 1.16
CA GLU A 164 12.13 0.94 -0.13
C GLU A 164 10.76 1.48 -0.61
N ILE A 165 9.70 0.66 -0.53
CA ILE A 165 8.34 1.08 -0.91
C ILE A 165 7.84 2.23 -0.01
N THR A 166 8.07 2.14 1.31
CA THR A 166 7.76 3.22 2.26
C THR A 166 8.49 4.51 1.90
N THR A 167 9.75 4.43 1.43
CA THR A 167 10.51 5.59 0.95
C THR A 167 9.85 6.24 -0.28
N LEU A 168 9.35 5.44 -1.23
CA LEU A 168 8.60 5.97 -2.37
C LEU A 168 7.29 6.62 -1.92
N GLU A 169 6.56 5.96 -1.02
CA GLU A 169 5.31 6.49 -0.44
C GLU A 169 5.52 7.83 0.26
N GLU A 170 6.57 7.94 1.09
CA GLU A 170 7.01 9.19 1.73
C GLU A 170 7.24 10.31 0.73
N HIS A 171 7.99 10.03 -0.33
CA HIS A 171 8.30 11.01 -1.35
C HIS A 171 7.04 11.51 -2.09
N ILE A 172 6.10 10.60 -2.37
CA ILE A 172 4.81 10.92 -2.99
C ILE A 172 3.92 11.72 -2.02
N LYS A 173 3.78 11.27 -0.77
CA LYS A 173 2.99 11.95 0.28
C LYS A 173 3.48 13.37 0.51
N ARG A 174 4.80 13.60 0.53
CA ARG A 174 5.36 14.95 0.63
C ARG A 174 4.85 15.86 -0.49
N LYS A 175 4.90 15.39 -1.74
CA LYS A 175 4.41 16.16 -2.88
C LYS A 175 2.88 16.38 -2.83
N TRP A 176 2.13 15.39 -2.36
CA TRP A 176 0.69 15.55 -2.13
C TRP A 176 0.38 16.60 -1.06
N ALA A 177 1.15 16.64 0.02
CA ALA A 177 1.02 17.65 1.07
C ALA A 177 1.34 19.06 0.55
N ASP A 178 2.30 19.20 -0.36
CA ASP A 178 2.61 20.50 -1.00
C ASP A 178 1.47 20.99 -1.91
N ILE A 179 0.74 20.06 -2.53
CA ILE A 179 -0.39 20.33 -3.43
C ILE A 179 -1.70 20.60 -2.66
N SER A 180 -1.90 19.90 -1.54
CA SER A 180 -3.09 20.00 -0.69
C SER A 180 -2.88 21.04 0.40
N ALA A 181 -3.39 22.25 0.18
CA ALA A 181 -3.32 23.33 1.18
C ALA A 181 -4.05 23.01 2.50
N GLU A 182 -4.95 22.02 2.51
CA GLU A 182 -5.74 21.64 3.69
C GLU A 182 -4.99 20.78 4.72
N THR A 183 -3.84 20.16 4.37
CA THR A 183 -3.27 19.04 5.15
C THR A 183 -1.78 19.20 5.48
N ALA A 184 -1.24 20.41 5.39
CA ALA A 184 0.17 20.70 5.68
C ALA A 184 0.51 20.37 7.15
N GLY A 185 1.27 19.29 7.38
CA GLY A 185 1.75 18.84 8.69
C GLY A 185 1.10 17.55 9.22
N GLU A 186 -0.09 17.18 8.74
CA GLU A 186 -0.80 15.97 9.19
C GLU A 186 -0.39 14.71 8.40
N GLN A 187 0.22 14.89 7.22
CA GLN A 187 0.42 13.80 6.26
C GLN A 187 1.85 13.26 6.18
N TYR A 188 2.84 14.01 6.66
CA TYR A 188 4.25 13.69 6.41
C TYR A 188 5.18 14.22 7.49
N THR A 189 6.06 13.34 7.99
CA THR A 189 7.22 13.71 8.81
C THR A 189 8.48 13.50 7.96
N PRO A 190 9.34 14.53 7.76
CA PRO A 190 10.59 14.39 7.02
C PRO A 190 11.55 13.33 7.58
N ASP A 191 12.27 12.64 6.69
CA ASP A 191 13.20 11.55 7.06
C ASP A 191 14.29 11.97 8.06
N ASP A 192 14.80 13.20 7.96
CA ASP A 192 15.79 13.75 8.89
C ASP A 192 15.22 13.95 10.30
N VAL A 193 13.93 14.31 10.40
CA VAL A 193 13.19 14.39 11.67
C VAL A 193 12.95 12.98 12.24
N ILE A 194 12.53 12.02 11.40
CA ILE A 194 12.38 10.60 11.81
C ILE A 194 13.70 10.05 12.33
N ALA A 195 14.81 10.30 11.62
CA ALA A 195 16.14 9.89 12.02
C ALA A 195 16.53 10.50 13.37
N LEU A 196 16.31 11.80 13.58
CA LEU A 196 16.58 12.44 14.86
C LEU A 196 15.79 11.81 16.01
N ILE A 197 14.49 11.57 15.83
CA ILE A 197 13.63 10.93 16.84
C ILE A 197 14.14 9.52 17.16
N ALA A 198 14.48 8.74 16.13
CA ALA A 198 15.03 7.40 16.30
C ALA A 198 16.37 7.42 17.07
N GLU A 199 17.27 8.38 16.79
CA GLU A 199 18.53 8.53 17.55
C GLU A 199 18.29 8.87 19.03
N ILE A 200 17.32 9.75 19.31
CA ILE A 200 16.95 10.11 20.68
C ILE A 200 16.46 8.86 21.43
N ILE A 201 15.58 8.07 20.81
CA ILE A 201 15.08 6.81 21.39
C ILE A 201 16.22 5.81 21.57
N ALA A 202 17.06 5.64 20.54
CA ALA A 202 18.23 4.77 20.54
C ALA A 202 19.19 5.09 21.70
N SER A 203 19.33 6.36 22.09
CA SER A 203 20.17 6.77 23.23
C SER A 203 19.64 6.32 24.60
N LYS A 204 18.41 5.79 24.66
CA LYS A 204 17.71 5.37 25.87
C LYS A 204 17.43 3.87 25.93
N ILE A 205 17.83 3.12 24.91
CA ILE A 205 17.63 1.67 24.82
C ILE A 205 18.96 0.97 24.56
N GLU A 206 18.98 -0.32 24.82
CA GLU A 206 20.10 -1.22 24.58
C GLU A 206 19.58 -2.55 24.02
N ASP A 207 20.49 -3.43 23.59
CA ASP A 207 20.14 -4.78 23.17
C ASP A 207 19.39 -5.53 24.28
N SER A 208 18.28 -6.18 23.94
CA SER A 208 17.44 -6.87 24.91
C SER A 208 16.46 -7.82 24.23
N ASP A 209 16.27 -9.01 24.81
CA ASP A 209 15.22 -9.95 24.41
C ASP A 209 13.82 -9.51 24.90
N THR A 210 13.72 -8.42 25.66
CA THR A 210 12.43 -7.86 26.07
C THR A 210 11.76 -7.17 24.88
N LEU A 211 10.47 -7.40 24.71
CA LEU A 211 9.66 -6.73 23.68
C LEU A 211 9.67 -5.20 23.85
N LEU A 212 9.99 -4.47 22.79
CA LEU A 212 9.87 -3.02 22.70
C LEU A 212 8.55 -2.65 22.02
N LYS A 213 7.66 -2.00 22.76
CA LYS A 213 6.42 -1.46 22.21
C LYS A 213 6.62 -0.01 21.80
N ILE A 214 6.32 0.30 20.54
CA ILE A 214 6.41 1.64 19.97
C ILE A 214 4.99 2.10 19.65
N TYR A 215 4.60 3.26 20.17
CA TYR A 215 3.25 3.79 19.99
C TYR A 215 3.30 5.22 19.46
N ASP A 216 2.52 5.48 18.41
CA ASP A 216 2.28 6.81 17.87
C ASP A 216 0.76 7.06 17.83
N CYS A 217 0.29 8.03 18.61
CA CYS A 217 -1.12 8.34 18.77
C CYS A 217 -1.72 9.20 17.63
N THR A 218 -0.86 9.67 16.71
CA THR A 218 -1.24 10.47 15.53
C THR A 218 -0.32 10.07 14.38
N CYS A 219 -0.32 8.77 14.05
CA CYS A 219 0.69 8.19 13.17
C CYS A 219 0.57 8.63 11.71
N GLY A 220 -0.52 9.32 11.34
CA GLY A 220 -0.83 9.62 9.96
C GLY A 220 -0.82 8.33 9.14
N GLY A 221 -0.13 8.38 8.00
CA GLY A 221 0.06 7.20 7.16
C GLY A 221 1.14 6.22 7.64
N GLY A 222 1.60 6.29 8.90
CA GLY A 222 2.51 5.31 9.51
C GLY A 222 4.02 5.59 9.40
N ASN A 223 4.42 6.52 8.52
CA ASN A 223 5.83 6.75 8.17
C ASN A 223 6.75 6.97 9.38
N LEU A 224 6.36 7.80 10.35
CA LEU A 224 7.18 8.06 11.54
C LEU A 224 7.33 6.79 12.39
N LEU A 225 6.21 6.14 12.72
CA LEU A 225 6.17 4.93 13.54
C LEU A 225 7.06 3.82 12.96
N PHE A 226 6.88 3.55 11.67
CA PHE A 226 7.60 2.54 10.92
C PHE A 226 9.06 2.90 10.66
N GLY A 227 9.34 4.16 10.33
CA GLY A 227 10.70 4.64 10.12
C GLY A 227 11.54 4.65 11.40
N VAL A 228 10.92 4.84 12.57
CA VAL A 228 11.56 4.67 13.89
C VAL A 228 11.83 3.20 14.18
N GLU A 229 10.85 2.31 13.97
CA GLU A 229 11.02 0.87 14.14
C GLU A 229 12.17 0.32 13.29
N ASP A 230 12.20 0.64 11.99
CA ASP A 230 13.21 0.18 11.05
C ASP A 230 14.63 0.60 11.52
N ARG A 231 14.79 1.83 11.99
CA ARG A 231 16.07 2.36 12.49
C ARG A 231 16.50 1.71 13.80
N ILE A 232 15.56 1.40 14.69
CA ILE A 232 15.85 0.65 15.92
C ILE A 232 16.35 -0.75 15.56
N ASN A 233 15.66 -1.45 14.66
CA ASN A 233 16.01 -2.81 14.23
C ASN A 233 17.31 -2.89 13.44
N GLN A 234 17.75 -1.80 12.80
CA GLN A 234 19.08 -1.70 12.19
C GLN A 234 20.22 -1.58 13.20
N LYS A 235 19.94 -1.07 14.40
CA LYS A 235 20.95 -0.76 15.42
C LYS A 235 21.01 -1.77 16.56
N PHE A 236 19.88 -2.35 16.92
CA PHE A 236 19.74 -3.19 18.09
C PHE A 236 19.07 -4.51 17.73
N LYS A 237 19.41 -5.55 18.49
CA LYS A 237 18.68 -6.83 18.48
C LYS A 237 17.55 -6.74 19.49
N ARG A 238 16.37 -6.34 19.00
CA ARG A 238 15.15 -6.14 19.79
C ARG A 238 13.98 -6.77 19.07
N LEU A 239 13.06 -7.37 19.82
CA LEU A 239 11.72 -7.66 19.32
C LEU A 239 10.91 -6.36 19.38
N THR A 240 10.24 -5.97 18.30
CA THR A 240 9.41 -4.76 18.23
C THR A 240 7.95 -5.12 18.04
N GLU A 241 7.05 -4.34 18.64
CA GLU A 241 5.61 -4.34 18.36
C GLU A 241 5.18 -2.88 18.18
N THR A 242 4.52 -2.55 17.07
CA THR A 242 4.12 -1.18 16.75
C THR A 242 2.61 -1.01 16.88
N PHE A 243 2.20 0.17 17.39
CA PHE A 243 0.80 0.56 17.55
C PHE A 243 0.61 1.96 16.97
N GLY A 244 -0.33 2.09 16.04
CA GLY A 244 -0.69 3.36 15.43
C GLY A 244 -2.12 3.78 15.78
N GLN A 245 -2.35 5.10 15.83
CA GLN A 245 -3.69 5.65 15.82
C GLN A 245 -3.73 6.90 14.94
N ASP A 246 -4.77 7.00 14.12
CA ASP A 246 -5.09 8.22 13.37
C ASP A 246 -6.59 8.36 13.17
N TRP A 247 -7.09 9.58 13.03
CA TRP A 247 -8.51 9.88 12.84
C TRP A 247 -8.87 10.10 11.38
N ASN A 248 -7.88 10.34 10.51
CA ASN A 248 -8.09 10.50 9.09
C ASN A 248 -8.23 9.13 8.42
N ASP A 249 -9.43 8.82 7.93
CA ASP A 249 -9.77 7.54 7.30
C ASP A 249 -8.75 7.08 6.23
N ALA A 250 -8.31 7.99 5.35
CA ALA A 250 -7.42 7.63 4.24
C ALA A 250 -5.99 7.33 4.73
N LEU A 251 -5.48 8.14 5.67
CA LEU A 251 -4.16 7.91 6.27
C LEU A 251 -4.17 6.66 7.15
N TYR A 252 -5.22 6.46 7.94
CA TYR A 252 -5.44 5.23 8.69
C TYR A 252 -5.40 4.02 7.76
N ALA A 253 -6.11 4.07 6.64
CA ALA A 253 -6.14 2.95 5.70
C ALA A 253 -4.77 2.65 5.09
N LEU A 254 -4.00 3.66 4.71
CA LEU A 254 -2.61 3.47 4.27
C LEU A 254 -1.74 2.83 5.35
N ALA A 255 -1.75 3.40 6.57
CA ALA A 255 -0.97 2.88 7.69
C ALA A 255 -1.36 1.43 8.01
N LYS A 256 -2.67 1.13 7.97
CA LYS A 256 -3.19 -0.20 8.24
C LYS A 256 -2.80 -1.19 7.16
N ILE A 257 -2.88 -0.82 5.88
CA ILE A 257 -2.36 -1.64 4.78
C ILE A 257 -0.87 -1.91 4.98
N GLU A 258 -0.07 -0.89 5.27
CA GLU A 258 1.37 -1.05 5.46
C GLU A 258 1.69 -1.99 6.63
N SER A 259 0.97 -1.86 7.75
CA SER A 259 1.15 -2.68 8.96
C SER A 259 1.05 -4.18 8.70
N ARG A 260 0.21 -4.62 7.75
CA ARG A 260 0.03 -6.05 7.42
C ARG A 260 1.27 -6.72 6.86
N PHE A 261 2.22 -5.93 6.37
CA PHE A 261 3.48 -6.42 5.82
C PHE A 261 4.64 -6.23 6.78
N ARG A 262 4.37 -5.80 8.02
CA ARG A 262 5.34 -5.61 9.09
C ARG A 262 5.10 -6.65 10.19
N VAL A 263 6.17 -6.97 10.91
CA VAL A 263 6.10 -7.93 12.03
C VAL A 263 5.42 -7.23 13.21
N ASP A 264 4.42 -7.89 13.80
CA ASP A 264 3.73 -7.46 15.03
C ASP A 264 3.31 -5.97 15.03
N SER A 265 2.60 -5.54 13.98
CA SER A 265 2.15 -4.16 13.81
C SER A 265 0.62 -4.03 13.84
N LYS A 266 0.10 -3.04 14.58
CA LYS A 266 -1.34 -2.91 14.87
C LYS A 266 -1.92 -1.53 14.58
#